data_AF-A0A8J4TVE1-F1
#
_entry.id   AF-A0A8J4TVE1-F1
#
_cell.length_a   1.000
_cell.length_b   1.000
_cell.length_c   1.000
_cell.angle_alpha   90.00
_cell.angle_beta   90.00
_cell.angle_gamma   90.00
#
_symmetry.space_group_name_H-M   'P 1'
#
loop_
_entity.id
_entity.type
_entity.pdbx_description
1 polymer ?
#
loop_
_entity_poly.entity_id
_entity_poly.type
_entity_poly.pdbx_seq_one_letter_code
_entity_poly.pdbx_strand_id
1 'polypeptide(L)'
;TIGPKEGWQVYSSAQDADGRCICTVVAPEQNLCSRDAKSRQLRQLLEKVQNMSQSIEVLNLRTQRDFQYVMKMENQMKGLRTKFRQIEEDRKSVMARNFKELKDRMDELQPLIPVLEQYKTDTKLISQFKEEIRNLSAVLTGIQDELGAYDYDELYNRVISLESRLRSCMSKLTCGKLMKITGPVTIKTSGTRFGAWMTDPMASSRNNR
;
A
#
# COMPACT_ATOMS: atom_id res chain seq x y z
N THR A 1 98.80 47.02 -24.20
CA THR A 1 98.71 45.85 -23.30
C THR A 1 100.09 45.58 -22.73
N ILE A 2 100.32 46.10 -21.53
CA ILE A 2 101.57 45.94 -20.77
C ILE A 2 101.30 44.79 -19.80
N GLY A 3 101.87 43.61 -20.06
CA GLY A 3 101.96 42.56 -19.04
C GLY A 3 103.01 43.00 -18.01
N PRO A 4 102.80 42.76 -16.70
CA PRO A 4 103.79 43.13 -15.71
C PRO A 4 105.02 42.26 -15.98
N LYS A 5 106.16 42.89 -16.26
CA LYS A 5 107.43 42.20 -16.45
C LYS A 5 107.73 41.40 -15.18
N GLU A 6 107.54 40.08 -15.22
CA GLU A 6 108.13 39.15 -14.26
C GLU A 6 109.65 39.12 -14.49
N GLY A 7 110.31 40.16 -14.01
CA GLY A 7 111.75 40.27 -13.98
C GLY A 7 112.19 40.52 -12.55
N TRP A 8 113.15 39.74 -12.08
CA TRP A 8 113.86 40.00 -10.83
C TRP A 8 114.39 41.43 -10.85
N GLN A 9 113.97 42.27 -9.90
CA GLN A 9 114.51 43.61 -9.73
C GLN A 9 115.61 43.57 -8.66
N VAL A 10 116.85 43.80 -9.10
CA VAL A 10 118.03 43.93 -8.24
C VAL A 10 118.07 45.38 -7.75
N TYR A 11 117.96 45.61 -6.44
CA TYR A 11 117.83 46.96 -5.90
C TYR A 11 119.16 47.59 -5.47
N SER A 12 120.23 46.81 -5.27
CA SER A 12 121.58 47.35 -5.07
C SER A 12 122.65 46.26 -5.18
N SER A 13 123.82 46.63 -5.69
CA SER A 13 125.06 45.86 -5.55
C SER A 13 126.02 46.67 -4.66
N ALA A 14 126.31 46.18 -3.46
CA ALA A 14 127.36 46.76 -2.61
C ALA A 14 128.65 45.95 -2.80
N GLN A 15 129.80 46.62 -2.88
CA GLN A 15 131.11 45.96 -2.98
C GLN A 15 131.70 45.78 -1.57
N ASP A 16 132.10 44.55 -1.24
CA ASP A 16 132.85 44.28 -0.01
C ASP A 16 134.29 44.81 -0.14
N ALA A 17 135.02 44.95 0.99
CA ALA A 17 136.36 45.55 1.03
C ALA A 17 137.40 44.85 0.14
N ASP A 18 137.14 43.60 -0.26
CA ASP A 18 137.95 42.80 -1.19
C ASP A 18 137.53 42.96 -2.68
N GLY A 19 136.60 43.88 -3.00
CA GLY A 19 136.14 44.16 -4.37
C GLY A 19 135.09 43.19 -4.93
N ARG A 20 134.50 42.31 -4.12
CA ARG A 20 133.42 41.39 -4.54
C ARG A 20 132.05 42.07 -4.44
N CYS A 21 131.24 42.05 -5.50
CA CYS A 21 129.87 42.60 -5.50
C CYS A 21 128.88 41.63 -4.82
N ILE A 22 128.11 42.15 -3.86
CA ILE A 22 126.98 41.47 -3.22
C ILE A 22 125.69 42.10 -3.73
N CYS A 23 124.86 41.31 -4.42
CA CYS A 23 123.58 41.73 -4.96
C CYS A 23 122.43 41.23 -4.07
N THR A 24 121.56 42.12 -3.61
CA THR A 24 120.29 41.75 -2.98
C THR A 24 119.16 41.84 -4.01
N VAL A 25 118.51 40.70 -4.23
CA VAL A 25 117.33 40.57 -5.09
C VAL A 25 116.08 40.45 -4.23
N VAL A 26 115.05 41.21 -4.59
CA VAL A 26 113.71 41.06 -4.00
C VAL A 26 112.85 40.33 -5.03
N ALA A 27 112.46 39.11 -4.71
CA ALA A 27 111.54 38.32 -5.52
C ALA A 27 110.10 38.84 -5.32
N PRO A 28 109.27 38.94 -6.37
CA PRO A 28 107.84 39.15 -6.19
C PRO A 28 107.23 37.94 -5.45
N GLU A 29 106.41 38.19 -4.45
CA GLU A 29 105.68 37.18 -3.65
C GLU A 29 104.75 36.34 -4.55
N GLN A 30 105.27 35.26 -5.13
CA GLN A 30 104.46 34.26 -5.79
C GLN A 30 103.99 33.24 -4.75
N ASN A 31 102.73 33.41 -4.33
CA ASN A 31 101.93 32.53 -3.47
C ASN A 31 102.09 32.74 -1.96
N LEU A 32 101.28 33.65 -1.40
CA LEU A 32 100.79 33.54 -0.03
C LEU A 32 100.19 32.13 0.16
N CYS A 33 100.80 31.33 1.03
CA CYS A 33 100.42 29.99 1.50
C CYS A 33 99.04 29.46 1.02
N SER A 34 99.01 28.70 -0.08
CA SER A 34 97.84 27.94 -0.60
C SER A 34 97.17 27.03 0.46
N ARG A 35 97.90 26.71 1.53
CA ARG A 35 97.43 25.93 2.68
C ARG A 35 96.19 26.55 3.36
N ASP A 36 96.10 27.89 3.45
CA ASP A 36 95.03 28.56 4.19
C ASP A 36 93.73 28.72 3.40
N ALA A 37 93.80 28.80 2.06
CA ALA A 37 92.60 28.80 1.21
C ALA A 37 91.96 27.40 1.20
N LYS A 38 92.78 26.35 0.99
CA LYS A 38 92.32 24.95 1.07
C LYS A 38 91.80 24.59 2.46
N SER A 39 92.45 25.05 3.53
CA SER A 39 91.98 24.79 4.90
C SER A 39 90.63 25.47 5.21
N ARG A 40 90.37 26.67 4.67
CA ARG A 40 89.07 27.35 4.81
C ARG A 40 87.97 26.63 4.04
N GLN A 41 88.28 26.20 2.81
CA GLN A 41 87.36 25.44 1.98
C GLN A 41 87.01 24.09 2.61
N LEU A 42 87.97 23.42 3.24
CA LEU A 42 87.75 22.16 3.97
C LEU A 42 86.82 22.36 5.18
N ARG A 43 87.02 23.44 5.96
CA ARG A 43 86.12 23.76 7.09
C ARG A 43 84.69 24.02 6.64
N GLN A 44 84.51 24.78 5.56
CA GLN A 44 83.17 25.01 4.98
C GLN A 44 82.50 23.71 4.52
N LEU A 45 83.28 22.78 3.93
CA LEU A 45 82.75 21.47 3.56
C LEU A 45 82.33 20.66 4.79
N LEU A 46 83.15 20.66 5.85
CA LEU A 46 82.86 19.95 7.09
C LEU A 46 81.59 20.49 7.77
N GLU A 47 81.44 21.81 7.87
CA GLU A 47 80.22 22.45 8.39
C GLU A 47 79.00 22.08 7.55
N LYS A 48 79.12 22.09 6.22
CA LYS A 48 78.02 21.73 5.33
C LYS A 48 77.62 20.26 5.47
N VAL A 49 78.59 19.35 5.55
CA VAL A 49 78.36 17.92 5.79
C VAL A 49 77.69 17.71 7.14
N GLN A 50 78.13 18.43 8.18
CA GLN A 50 77.53 18.34 9.51
C GLN A 50 76.09 18.85 9.54
N ASN A 51 75.81 19.99 8.90
CA ASN A 51 74.44 20.53 8.76
C ASN A 51 73.53 19.59 7.97
N MET A 52 74.03 19.00 6.89
CA MET A 52 73.31 18.00 6.11
C MET A 52 73.03 16.74 6.93
N SER A 53 74.01 16.26 7.70
CA SER A 53 73.84 15.10 8.58
C SER A 53 72.72 15.33 9.59
N GLN A 54 72.70 16.49 10.25
CA GLN A 54 71.62 16.85 11.19
C GLN A 54 70.26 16.96 10.48
N SER A 55 70.24 17.51 9.28
CA SER A 55 69.01 17.65 8.50
C SER A 55 68.45 16.29 8.08
N ILE A 56 69.31 15.34 7.71
CA ILE A 56 68.94 13.96 7.37
C ILE A 56 68.37 13.25 8.60
N GLU A 57 68.97 13.42 9.77
CA GLU A 57 68.48 12.80 11.01
C GLU A 57 67.08 13.30 11.38
N VAL A 58 66.86 14.62 11.33
CA VAL A 58 65.54 15.23 11.56
C VAL A 58 64.52 14.76 10.53
N LEU A 59 64.92 14.67 9.25
CA LEU A 59 64.07 14.17 8.18
C LEU A 59 63.68 12.70 8.44
N ASN A 60 64.63 11.85 8.79
CA ASN A 60 64.39 10.44 9.09
C ASN A 60 63.41 10.26 10.25
N LEU A 61 63.59 11.01 11.35
CA LEU A 61 62.66 10.98 12.49
C LEU A 61 61.24 11.43 12.10
N ARG A 62 61.13 12.46 11.24
CA ARG A 62 59.84 12.91 10.72
C ARG A 62 59.19 11.84 9.84
N THR A 63 59.92 11.30 8.87
CA THR A 63 59.43 10.27 7.96
C THR A 63 58.98 9.01 8.70
N GLN A 64 59.73 8.57 9.72
CA GLN A 64 59.31 7.44 10.55
C GLN A 64 57.98 7.71 11.27
N ARG A 65 57.81 8.91 11.83
CA ARG A 65 56.57 9.30 12.49
C ARG A 65 55.40 9.37 11.51
N ASP A 66 55.60 10.00 10.37
CA ASP A 66 54.59 10.14 9.32
C ASP A 66 54.16 8.78 8.79
N PHE A 67 55.11 7.85 8.63
CA PHE A 67 54.81 6.47 8.26
C PHE A 67 53.88 5.77 9.27
N GLN A 68 54.10 5.96 10.57
CA GLN A 68 53.20 5.41 11.59
C GLN A 68 51.78 5.98 11.50
N TYR A 69 51.64 7.28 11.22
CA TYR A 69 50.32 7.89 10.99
C TYR A 69 49.63 7.31 9.76
N VAL A 70 50.35 7.15 8.65
CA VAL A 70 49.82 6.56 7.41
C VAL A 70 49.37 5.12 7.65
N MET A 71 50.18 4.30 8.33
CA MET A 71 49.81 2.92 8.69
C MET A 71 48.53 2.85 9.54
N LYS A 72 48.40 3.75 10.53
CA LYS A 72 47.18 3.83 11.35
C LYS A 72 45.96 4.21 10.51
N MET A 73 46.11 5.21 9.64
CA MET A 73 45.03 5.65 8.74
C MET A 73 44.64 4.55 7.75
N GLU A 74 45.60 3.80 7.21
CA GLU A 74 45.33 2.68 6.32
C GLU A 74 44.46 1.61 7.01
N ASN A 75 44.80 1.26 8.25
CA ASN A 75 43.99 0.32 9.04
C ASN A 75 42.58 0.85 9.32
N GLN A 76 42.44 2.13 9.62
CA GLN A 76 41.12 2.76 9.78
C GLN A 76 40.33 2.74 8.47
N MET A 77 40.96 3.05 7.33
CA MET A 77 40.32 2.98 6.01
C MET A 77 39.86 1.57 5.65
N LYS A 78 40.68 0.55 5.95
CA LYS A 78 40.30 -0.86 5.78
C LYS A 78 39.07 -1.20 6.64
N GLY A 79 39.06 -0.78 7.90
CA GLY A 79 37.91 -0.97 8.81
C GLY A 79 36.64 -0.22 8.36
N LEU A 80 36.79 0.98 7.80
CA LEU A 80 35.65 1.70 7.22
C LEU A 80 35.12 0.98 5.98
N ARG A 81 36.01 0.48 5.11
CA ARG A 81 35.62 -0.24 3.89
C ARG A 81 34.82 -1.50 4.18
N THR A 82 35.19 -2.27 5.20
CA THR A 82 34.43 -3.46 5.61
C THR A 82 33.06 -3.09 6.16
N LYS A 83 32.97 -2.05 7.01
CA LYS A 83 31.69 -1.54 7.51
C LYS A 83 30.77 -1.06 6.39
N PHE A 84 31.30 -0.32 5.41
CA PHE A 84 30.51 0.10 4.25
C PHE A 84 29.95 -1.09 3.47
N ARG A 85 30.77 -2.13 3.24
CA ARG A 85 30.33 -3.34 2.55
C ARG A 85 29.20 -4.05 3.31
N GLN A 86 29.35 -4.18 4.63
CA GLN A 86 28.33 -4.76 5.49
C GLN A 86 27.01 -3.98 5.44
N ILE A 87 27.06 -2.65 5.58
CA ILE A 87 25.87 -1.79 5.50
C ILE A 87 25.17 -1.95 4.14
N GLU A 88 25.92 -2.06 3.05
CA GLU A 88 25.35 -2.24 1.72
C GLU A 88 24.67 -3.60 1.54
N GLU A 89 25.30 -4.68 2.04
CA GLU A 89 24.75 -6.03 2.06
C GLU A 89 23.48 -6.10 2.92
N ASP A 90 23.52 -5.55 4.13
CA ASP A 90 22.38 -5.47 5.06
C ASP A 90 21.23 -4.71 4.42
N ARG A 91 21.50 -3.54 3.81
CA ARG A 91 20.49 -2.74 3.11
C ARG A 91 19.81 -3.52 1.98
N LYS A 92 20.59 -4.25 1.15
CA LYS A 92 20.05 -5.10 0.07
C LYS A 92 19.16 -6.20 0.64
N SER A 93 19.59 -6.84 1.72
CA SER A 93 18.83 -7.92 2.36
C SER A 93 17.52 -7.43 2.98
N VAL A 94 17.55 -6.31 3.71
CA VAL A 94 16.37 -5.70 4.34
C VAL A 94 15.39 -5.24 3.27
N MET A 95 15.86 -4.57 2.23
CA MET A 95 15.02 -4.15 1.11
C MET A 95 14.33 -5.35 0.44
N ALA A 96 15.08 -6.40 0.14
CA ALA A 96 14.52 -7.61 -0.47
C ALA A 96 13.45 -8.28 0.41
N ARG A 97 13.68 -8.34 1.73
CA ARG A 97 12.69 -8.87 2.69
C ARG A 97 11.42 -8.01 2.73
N ASN A 98 11.56 -6.69 2.86
CA ASN A 98 10.43 -5.77 2.92
C ASN A 98 9.58 -5.81 1.65
N PHE A 99 10.22 -5.86 0.47
CA PHE A 99 9.49 -6.00 -0.80
C PHE A 99 8.75 -7.35 -0.88
N LYS A 100 9.37 -8.42 -0.41
CA LYS A 100 8.73 -9.74 -0.39
C LYS A 100 7.52 -9.75 0.54
N GLU A 101 7.65 -9.21 1.76
CA GLU A 101 6.55 -9.09 2.71
C GLU A 101 5.40 -8.25 2.14
N LEU A 102 5.69 -7.10 1.54
CA LEU A 102 4.67 -6.26 0.92
C LEU A 102 3.95 -6.99 -0.22
N LYS A 103 4.69 -7.73 -1.05
CA LYS A 103 4.12 -8.54 -2.13
C LYS A 103 3.22 -9.64 -1.56
N ASP A 104 3.70 -10.38 -0.57
CA ASP A 104 2.93 -11.45 0.06
C ASP A 104 1.62 -10.88 0.68
N ARG A 105 1.66 -9.69 1.29
CA ARG A 105 0.46 -8.97 1.77
C ARG A 105 -0.49 -8.54 0.65
N MET A 106 0.04 -8.09 -0.49
CA MET A 106 -0.79 -7.78 -1.66
C MET A 106 -1.47 -9.04 -2.22
N ASP A 107 -0.74 -10.14 -2.29
CA ASP A 107 -1.26 -11.44 -2.74
C ASP A 107 -2.34 -11.97 -1.77
N GLU A 108 -2.22 -11.72 -0.46
CA GLU A 108 -3.25 -12.01 0.55
C GLU A 108 -4.53 -11.17 0.36
N LEU A 109 -4.40 -9.90 -0.05
CA LEU A 109 -5.54 -8.99 -0.25
C LEU A 109 -6.23 -9.19 -1.60
N GLN A 110 -5.52 -9.67 -2.61
CA GLN A 110 -6.03 -9.81 -3.98
C GLN A 110 -7.33 -10.63 -4.08
N PRO A 111 -7.53 -11.74 -3.35
CA PRO A 111 -8.78 -12.51 -3.36
C PRO A 111 -10.00 -11.75 -2.80
N LEU A 112 -9.82 -10.64 -2.07
CA LEU A 112 -10.94 -9.84 -1.58
C LEU A 112 -11.65 -9.07 -2.69
N ILE A 113 -10.97 -8.80 -3.81
CA ILE A 113 -11.54 -8.08 -4.95
C ILE A 113 -12.83 -8.73 -5.46
N PRO A 114 -12.86 -10.03 -5.84
CA PRO A 114 -14.11 -10.67 -6.29
C PRO A 114 -15.18 -10.71 -5.20
N VAL A 115 -14.79 -10.85 -3.93
CA VAL A 115 -15.74 -10.83 -2.79
C VAL A 115 -16.43 -9.46 -2.68
N LEU A 116 -15.68 -8.37 -2.84
CA LEU A 116 -16.22 -7.01 -2.81
C LEU A 116 -17.14 -6.73 -4.01
N GLU A 117 -16.78 -7.19 -5.21
CA GLU A 117 -17.66 -7.06 -6.37
C GLU A 117 -18.94 -7.90 -6.22
N GLN A 118 -18.86 -9.09 -5.62
CA GLN A 118 -20.04 -9.89 -5.29
C GLN A 118 -20.94 -9.18 -4.26
N TYR A 119 -20.35 -8.62 -3.20
CA TYR A 119 -21.14 -7.88 -2.21
C TYR A 119 -21.90 -6.70 -2.83
N LYS A 120 -21.28 -6.03 -3.80
CA LYS A 120 -21.89 -4.95 -4.58
C LYS A 120 -23.03 -5.44 -5.48
N THR A 121 -22.94 -6.63 -6.07
CA THR A 121 -24.07 -7.22 -6.82
C THR A 121 -25.20 -7.62 -5.88
N ASP A 122 -24.88 -8.23 -4.74
CA ASP A 122 -25.87 -8.70 -3.77
C ASP A 122 -26.66 -7.53 -3.18
N THR A 123 -26.00 -6.40 -2.92
CA THR A 123 -26.66 -5.16 -2.46
C THR A 123 -27.73 -4.68 -3.45
N LYS A 124 -27.48 -4.78 -4.76
CA LYS A 124 -28.47 -4.42 -5.79
C LYS A 124 -29.65 -5.38 -5.78
N LEU A 125 -29.37 -6.69 -5.67
CA LEU A 125 -30.40 -7.73 -5.62
C LEU A 125 -31.30 -7.56 -4.38
N ILE A 126 -30.71 -7.25 -3.22
CA ILE A 126 -31.46 -6.96 -2.00
C ILE A 126 -32.39 -5.75 -2.20
N SER A 127 -31.95 -4.72 -2.91
CA SER A 127 -32.81 -3.57 -3.23
C SER A 127 -34.00 -3.97 -4.09
N GLN A 128 -33.80 -4.82 -5.09
CA GLN A 128 -34.88 -5.34 -5.94
C GLN A 128 -35.87 -6.17 -5.13
N PHE A 129 -35.39 -7.11 -4.32
CA PHE A 129 -36.28 -7.89 -3.44
C PHE A 129 -37.06 -7.01 -2.47
N LYS A 130 -36.47 -5.92 -1.97
CA LYS A 130 -37.18 -4.97 -1.11
C LYS A 130 -38.33 -4.27 -1.83
N GLU A 131 -38.18 -3.98 -3.12
CA GLU A 131 -39.27 -3.43 -3.94
C GLU A 131 -40.34 -4.46 -4.22
N GLU A 132 -39.95 -5.68 -4.60
CA GLU A 132 -40.90 -6.78 -4.81
C GLU A 132 -41.73 -7.08 -3.55
N ILE A 133 -41.09 -7.11 -2.37
CA ILE A 133 -41.80 -7.28 -1.09
C ILE A 133 -42.79 -6.15 -0.88
N ARG A 134 -42.44 -4.88 -1.16
CA ARG A 134 -43.38 -3.76 -1.03
C ARG A 134 -44.57 -3.88 -1.99
N ASN A 135 -44.32 -4.28 -3.23
CA ASN A 135 -45.37 -4.49 -4.22
C ASN A 135 -46.30 -5.61 -3.80
N LEU A 136 -45.75 -6.75 -3.36
CA LEU A 136 -46.53 -7.87 -2.84
C LEU A 136 -47.33 -7.48 -1.58
N SER A 137 -46.72 -6.74 -0.66
CA SER A 137 -47.44 -6.20 0.51
C SER A 137 -48.61 -5.31 0.08
N ALA A 138 -48.41 -4.40 -0.87
CA ALA A 138 -49.49 -3.54 -1.36
C ALA A 138 -50.64 -4.32 -2.01
N VAL A 139 -50.32 -5.34 -2.83
CA VAL A 139 -51.33 -6.23 -3.43
C VAL A 139 -52.09 -7.00 -2.37
N LEU A 140 -51.39 -7.58 -1.39
CA LEU A 140 -52.02 -8.31 -0.29
C LEU A 140 -52.94 -7.40 0.55
N THR A 141 -52.53 -6.17 0.83
CA THR A 141 -53.38 -5.18 1.49
C THR A 141 -54.62 -4.86 0.66
N GLY A 142 -54.47 -4.65 -0.65
CA GLY A 142 -55.62 -4.42 -1.54
C GLY A 142 -56.63 -5.58 -1.54
N ILE A 143 -56.14 -6.82 -1.57
CA ILE A 143 -57.00 -8.02 -1.46
C ILE A 143 -57.66 -8.09 -0.08
N GLN A 144 -56.95 -7.75 1.00
CA GLN A 144 -57.52 -7.72 2.35
C GLN A 144 -58.62 -6.68 2.48
N ASP A 145 -58.46 -5.51 1.86
CA ASP A 145 -59.47 -4.45 1.82
C ASP A 145 -60.69 -4.88 0.98
N GLU A 146 -60.49 -5.52 -0.17
CA GLU A 146 -61.58 -6.08 -0.97
C GLU A 146 -62.34 -7.19 -0.22
N LEU A 147 -61.62 -8.10 0.46
CA LEU A 147 -62.23 -9.15 1.29
C LEU A 147 -62.98 -8.57 2.49
N GLY A 148 -62.47 -7.51 3.11
CA GLY A 148 -63.14 -6.78 4.19
C GLY A 148 -64.33 -5.92 3.73
N ALA A 149 -64.38 -5.57 2.44
CA ALA A 149 -65.51 -4.85 1.83
C ALA A 149 -66.68 -5.76 1.47
N TYR A 150 -66.49 -7.08 1.42
CA TYR A 150 -67.62 -8.02 1.39
C TYR A 150 -68.25 -8.04 2.78
N ASP A 151 -69.39 -7.34 2.90
CA ASP A 151 -70.19 -7.25 4.11
C ASP A 151 -70.90 -8.61 4.35
N TYR A 152 -70.10 -9.61 4.76
CA TYR A 152 -70.58 -10.94 5.15
C TYR A 152 -71.62 -10.82 6.26
N ASP A 153 -71.55 -9.77 7.08
CA ASP A 153 -72.52 -9.46 8.11
C ASP A 153 -73.86 -8.97 7.52
N GLU A 154 -73.86 -8.13 6.47
CA GLU A 154 -75.10 -7.76 5.76
C GLU A 154 -75.75 -9.01 5.12
N LEU A 155 -74.96 -9.85 4.45
CA LEU A 155 -75.46 -11.07 3.83
C LEU A 155 -76.02 -12.04 4.88
N TYR A 156 -75.33 -12.20 6.01
CA TYR A 156 -75.75 -13.04 7.14
C TYR A 156 -77.05 -12.53 7.77
N ASN A 157 -77.17 -11.22 8.00
CA ASN A 157 -78.40 -10.60 8.50
C ASN A 157 -79.58 -10.79 7.55
N ARG A 158 -79.33 -10.74 6.24
CA ARG A 158 -80.35 -10.97 5.22
C ARG A 158 -80.81 -12.43 5.18
N VAL A 159 -79.89 -13.38 5.37
CA VAL A 159 -80.19 -14.81 5.53
C VAL A 159 -81.05 -15.04 6.77
N ILE A 160 -80.68 -14.47 7.92
CA ILE A 160 -81.47 -14.58 9.16
C ILE A 160 -82.89 -14.01 8.98
N SER A 161 -83.00 -12.84 8.33
CA SER A 161 -84.29 -12.21 8.05
C SER A 161 -85.18 -13.09 7.16
N LEU A 162 -84.59 -13.65 6.09
CA LEU A 162 -85.29 -14.57 5.19
C LEU A 162 -85.71 -15.86 5.93
N GLU A 163 -84.85 -16.39 6.79
CA GLU A 163 -85.15 -17.58 7.59
C GLU A 163 -86.29 -17.32 8.59
N SER A 164 -86.29 -16.17 9.25
CA SER A 164 -87.38 -15.73 10.14
C SER A 164 -88.71 -15.58 9.38
N ARG A 165 -88.68 -14.96 8.19
CA ARG A 165 -89.85 -14.82 7.32
C ARG A 165 -90.36 -16.18 6.84
N LEU A 166 -89.47 -17.10 6.49
CA LEU A 166 -89.82 -18.46 6.09
C LEU A 166 -90.47 -19.22 7.25
N ARG A 167 -89.90 -19.16 8.46
CA ARG A 167 -90.50 -19.76 9.66
C ARG A 167 -91.87 -19.15 9.98
N SER A 168 -92.04 -17.84 9.81
CA SER A 168 -93.33 -17.16 9.99
C SER A 168 -94.36 -17.54 8.92
N CYS A 169 -93.92 -17.74 7.67
CA CYS A 169 -94.78 -18.25 6.61
C CYS A 169 -95.21 -19.70 6.89
N MET A 170 -94.25 -20.56 7.24
CA MET A 170 -94.51 -21.94 7.65
C MET A 170 -95.45 -22.00 8.85
N SER A 171 -95.25 -21.15 9.87
CA SER A 171 -96.13 -21.14 11.04
C SER A 171 -97.56 -20.70 10.70
N LYS A 172 -97.74 -19.78 9.76
CA LYS A 172 -99.06 -19.39 9.22
C LYS A 172 -99.71 -20.47 8.36
N LEU A 173 -98.92 -21.22 7.57
CA LEU A 173 -99.40 -22.39 6.82
C LEU A 173 -99.80 -23.54 7.74
N THR A 174 -99.06 -23.75 8.83
CA THR A 174 -99.39 -24.74 9.87
C THR A 174 -100.45 -24.24 10.86
N CYS A 175 -100.81 -22.95 10.82
CA CYS A 175 -101.90 -22.39 11.63
C CYS A 175 -103.26 -22.76 11.02
N GLY A 176 -103.64 -24.03 11.19
CA GLY A 176 -105.00 -24.49 11.50
C GLY A 176 -106.20 -24.05 10.65
N LYS A 177 -106.04 -23.43 9.48
CA LYS A 177 -107.20 -22.99 8.67
C LYS A 177 -107.06 -23.07 7.14
N LEU A 178 -105.88 -23.37 6.61
CA LEU A 178 -105.66 -23.51 5.16
C LEU A 178 -105.44 -24.96 4.68
N MET A 179 -105.36 -25.94 5.58
CA MET A 179 -105.44 -27.35 5.20
C MET A 179 -106.89 -27.86 5.27
N LYS A 180 -107.80 -27.25 4.52
CA LYS A 180 -109.03 -27.93 4.05
C LYS A 180 -108.73 -28.58 2.71
N ILE A 181 -107.74 -29.47 2.68
CA ILE A 181 -107.67 -30.48 1.64
C ILE A 181 -108.22 -31.74 2.29
N THR A 182 -109.48 -31.98 1.98
CA THR A 182 -110.30 -33.13 2.33
C THR A 182 -109.49 -34.42 2.14
N GLY A 183 -109.44 -35.28 3.16
CA GLY A 183 -108.90 -36.63 3.00
C GLY A 183 -109.64 -37.39 1.88
N PRO A 184 -109.00 -38.39 1.25
CA PRO A 184 -109.63 -39.12 0.15
C PRO A 184 -110.89 -39.81 0.63
N VAL A 185 -112.03 -39.41 0.08
CA VAL A 185 -113.30 -40.11 0.26
C VAL A 185 -113.23 -41.41 -0.55
N THR A 186 -112.83 -42.50 0.09
CA THR A 186 -112.97 -43.85 -0.46
C THR A 186 -114.43 -44.26 -0.39
N ILE A 187 -115.17 -44.04 -1.47
CA ILE A 187 -116.49 -44.66 -1.67
C ILE A 187 -116.25 -46.10 -2.14
N LYS A 188 -116.59 -47.07 -1.29
CA LYS A 188 -116.71 -48.48 -1.69
C LYS A 188 -117.99 -48.64 -2.51
N THR A 189 -117.88 -48.75 -3.82
CA THR A 189 -118.97 -49.29 -4.64
C THR A 189 -118.75 -50.79 -4.81
N SER A 190 -119.50 -51.59 -4.06
CA SER A 190 -119.73 -53.00 -4.38
C SER A 190 -120.70 -53.03 -5.56
N GLY A 191 -120.22 -53.31 -6.78
CA GLY A 191 -121.09 -53.44 -7.94
C GLY A 191 -120.38 -53.44 -9.29
N THR A 192 -120.10 -54.65 -9.79
CA THR A 192 -119.96 -55.06 -11.20
C THR A 192 -119.20 -54.18 -12.20
N ARG A 193 -117.95 -54.61 -12.48
CA ARG A 193 -117.36 -54.85 -13.82
C ARG A 193 -117.87 -53.95 -14.95
N PHE A 194 -117.15 -52.88 -15.27
CA PHE A 194 -116.63 -52.49 -16.60
C PHE A 194 -115.95 -51.10 -16.47
N GLY A 195 -114.75 -50.95 -17.04
CA GLY A 195 -113.84 -49.82 -16.79
C GLY A 195 -114.30 -48.48 -17.36
N ALA A 196 -113.83 -47.38 -16.76
CA ALA A 196 -114.05 -46.03 -17.26
C ALA A 196 -113.22 -44.94 -16.51
N TRP A 197 -112.19 -44.44 -17.21
CA TRP A 197 -111.69 -43.06 -17.28
C TRP A 197 -110.97 -42.39 -16.08
N MET A 198 -109.67 -42.19 -16.30
CA MET A 198 -108.89 -41.03 -15.81
C MET A 198 -109.61 -39.71 -16.13
N THR A 199 -109.58 -38.76 -15.19
CA THR A 199 -109.37 -37.33 -15.52
C THR A 199 -108.82 -36.56 -14.33
N ASP A 200 -107.71 -35.89 -14.60
CA ASP A 200 -107.02 -34.88 -13.79
C ASP A 200 -107.80 -33.53 -13.86
N PRO A 201 -108.19 -32.89 -12.75
CA PRO A 201 -108.89 -31.61 -12.81
C PRO A 201 -107.90 -30.43 -12.91
N MET A 202 -107.61 -30.09 -14.17
CA MET A 202 -107.63 -28.73 -14.75
C MET A 202 -106.78 -27.62 -14.09
N ALA A 203 -105.71 -27.26 -14.80
CA ALA A 203 -105.12 -25.92 -14.80
C ALA A 203 -106.12 -24.88 -15.32
N SER A 204 -106.32 -23.79 -14.57
CA SER A 204 -107.04 -22.61 -15.05
C SER A 204 -106.07 -21.54 -15.55
N SER A 205 -105.95 -21.44 -16.87
CA SER A 205 -105.50 -20.22 -17.55
C SER A 205 -106.65 -19.21 -17.52
N ARG A 206 -106.39 -17.99 -17.03
CA ARG A 206 -107.07 -16.81 -17.57
C ARG A 206 -106.23 -15.55 -17.44
N ASN A 207 -105.58 -15.24 -18.56
CA ASN A 207 -105.12 -13.93 -18.98
C ASN A 207 -106.34 -13.02 -19.22
N ASN A 208 -106.24 -11.73 -18.87
CA ASN A 208 -106.70 -10.63 -19.71
C ASN A 208 -106.36 -9.27 -19.08
N ARG A 209 -105.41 -8.60 -19.76
CA ARG A 209 -105.27 -7.16 -20.01
C ARG A 209 -104.81 -6.25 -18.87
#